data_AF-A0A969UM01-F1
#
_entry.id   AF-A0A969UM01-F1
#
_cell.length_a   1.000
_cell.length_b   1.000
_cell.length_c   1.000
_cell.angle_alpha   90.00
_cell.angle_beta   90.00
_cell.angle_gamma   90.00
#
_symmetry.space_group_name_H-M   'P 1'
#
loop_
_entity.id
_entity.type
_entity.pdbx_description
1 polymer ?
#
loop_
_entity_poly.entity_id
_entity_poly.type
_entity_poly.pdbx_seq_one_letter_code
_entity_poly.pdbx_strand_id
1 'polypeptide(L)'
;MLNNLWKSRLATPALLSATLTVSAAIVTAGAATAAEASKIESAPLQSVSLNTPVRAQAPIQLADASSVSSLEQVKTYGNEGAGDAEVGQVTSVSQLSDVRPTDWAFQALQSLVERYGCIAGYPDRTYRGNRALTRYEFAAGLNACLDRVNELIAAATADLVKKEDLATLQKLQEEFAAELATLRGRVDSLEARTTTLEKQQFSTTTKLRGEAIFSVSGALGDEKANSTASVDENTTFSDRVRLSLATSFTGKDTLLTRLQARNVPNFGTATGTNMARLSYEGGGAGNNSQIVDKLYYRFPVGPGTVTIDAVGGEFYANVPNFNPLFASDGQGSISRFGRFNPIYRQGGSATGSGAGVTLNLPLSQALTVSLGYLADDGSDPSGARGLFNGSNAALAQIAFKPTPAIDLGLTYVRSYDRGGNVNVSGATGSAFANQPFGNVATSADHFGLQGSIRLNPSITLAGWGGLTKANREAGTDAEADVLNWGVSLAFPDLGKKGNLAGIIFGMPPKVTDNDIAGREDDDSSFHLEGLYRYQLNNNISITPGIIVIFNPEHNNNNDTVYVGTIRTTFTF
;
A
#
# COMPACT_ATOMS: atom_id res chain seq x y z
N MET A 1 9.71 71.34 19.23
CA MET A 1 9.21 70.50 20.35
C MET A 1 9.25 69.05 19.86
N LEU A 2 10.38 68.34 19.79
CA LEU A 2 11.30 67.87 20.83
C LEU A 2 10.63 67.00 21.91
N ASN A 3 11.07 65.73 21.93
CA ASN A 3 11.16 64.77 23.05
C ASN A 3 9.92 63.95 23.49
N ASN A 4 9.93 62.64 23.20
CA ASN A 4 10.25 61.56 24.17
C ASN A 4 10.03 60.15 23.54
N LEU A 5 11.12 59.41 23.25
CA LEU A 5 11.66 58.24 24.00
C LEU A 5 10.88 56.93 23.72
N TRP A 6 11.35 56.01 22.86
CA TRP A 6 12.46 55.04 23.02
C TRP A 6 12.49 54.26 24.34
N LYS A 7 12.19 52.94 24.25
CA LYS A 7 12.70 51.75 24.99
C LYS A 7 11.67 50.62 24.80
N SER A 8 11.95 49.51 24.12
CA SER A 8 12.95 48.51 24.49
C SER A 8 13.11 47.43 23.40
N ARG A 9 14.35 47.18 22.99
CA ARG A 9 14.83 45.89 22.47
C ARG A 9 16.28 45.71 22.92
N LEU A 10 16.63 44.43 23.11
CA LEU A 10 17.95 43.78 23.19
C LEU A 10 18.58 43.54 24.57
N ALA A 11 18.65 42.24 24.94
CA ALA A 11 19.87 41.47 25.28
C ALA A 11 19.46 40.09 25.89
N THR A 12 19.41 38.98 25.13
CA THR A 12 20.46 37.92 24.88
C THR A 12 20.60 36.86 25.99
N PRO A 13 21.22 35.65 25.79
CA PRO A 13 21.43 34.81 24.58
C PRO A 13 21.36 33.24 24.81
N ALA A 14 21.57 32.48 23.70
CA ALA A 14 22.22 31.15 23.58
C ALA A 14 21.41 29.88 24.04
N LEU A 15 21.41 28.70 23.39
CA LEU A 15 22.39 27.94 22.60
C LEU A 15 21.70 26.91 21.65
N LEU A 16 22.37 26.65 20.50
CA LEU A 16 22.56 25.37 19.77
C LEU A 16 21.35 24.53 19.32
N SER A 17 21.32 23.83 18.17
CA SER A 17 22.08 23.74 16.90
C SER A 17 21.60 22.42 16.27
N ALA A 18 21.28 22.40 14.97
CA ALA A 18 21.51 21.24 14.09
C ALA A 18 20.98 21.54 12.68
N THR A 19 21.81 22.19 11.88
CA THR A 19 21.76 22.10 10.41
C THR A 19 22.52 20.86 9.99
N LEU A 20 21.90 20.00 9.19
CA LEU A 20 22.59 18.98 8.39
C LEU A 20 22.25 19.26 6.92
N THR A 21 23.21 19.86 6.23
CA THR A 21 23.31 19.94 4.79
C THR A 21 24.08 18.73 4.29
N VAL A 22 23.54 18.03 3.29
CA VAL A 22 24.32 17.12 2.43
C VAL A 22 24.05 17.53 0.98
N SER A 23 25.14 17.78 0.26
CA SER A 23 25.19 18.09 -1.18
C SER A 23 25.62 16.86 -1.98
N ALA A 24 25.34 16.92 -3.29
CA ALA A 24 25.91 16.15 -4.42
C ALA A 24 25.35 14.71 -4.63
N ALA A 25 25.21 14.16 -5.84
CA ALA A 25 25.80 14.52 -7.14
C ALA A 25 24.93 14.03 -8.32
N ILE A 26 25.13 14.69 -9.46
CA ILE A 26 24.65 14.34 -10.80
C ILE A 26 25.35 13.04 -11.27
N VAL A 27 24.59 12.11 -11.85
CA VAL A 27 25.12 11.09 -12.77
C VAL A 27 24.29 11.11 -14.05
N THR A 28 24.90 11.67 -15.09
CA THR A 28 24.58 11.42 -16.49
C THR A 28 25.18 10.08 -16.90
N ALA A 29 24.37 9.18 -17.48
CA ALA A 29 24.88 8.07 -18.29
C ALA A 29 23.93 7.86 -19.48
N GLY A 30 24.52 7.92 -20.67
CA GLY A 30 23.86 7.86 -21.96
C GLY A 30 23.52 6.44 -22.44
N ALA A 31 22.95 6.44 -23.63
CA ALA A 31 22.36 5.33 -24.36
C ALA A 31 23.24 4.08 -24.53
N ALA A 32 22.59 2.91 -24.53
CA ALA A 32 22.98 1.77 -25.35
C ALA A 32 21.74 0.94 -25.74
N THR A 33 21.60 0.74 -27.04
CA THR A 33 20.71 -0.20 -27.74
C THR A 33 21.09 -1.65 -27.45
N ALA A 34 20.10 -2.54 -27.32
CA ALA A 34 20.21 -3.93 -27.78
C ALA A 34 18.82 -4.53 -27.99
N ALA A 35 18.63 -5.07 -29.20
CA ALA A 35 17.46 -5.77 -29.66
C ALA A 35 17.56 -7.28 -29.36
N GLU A 36 16.40 -7.91 -29.50
CA GLU A 36 16.13 -9.30 -29.91
C GLU A 36 16.08 -10.48 -28.90
N ALA A 37 14.88 -11.10 -28.95
CA ALA A 37 14.51 -12.52 -28.83
C ALA A 37 14.64 -13.19 -27.44
N SER A 38 13.70 -14.00 -26.95
CA SER A 38 12.81 -14.94 -27.65
C SER A 38 11.57 -15.31 -26.80
N LYS A 39 10.49 -15.60 -27.53
CA LYS A 39 9.19 -16.23 -27.21
C LYS A 39 9.24 -17.41 -26.23
N ILE A 40 8.19 -17.57 -25.41
CA ILE A 40 7.44 -18.84 -25.18
C ILE A 40 5.95 -18.52 -24.87
N GLU A 41 5.06 -18.85 -25.82
CA GLU A 41 3.62 -19.24 -25.67
C GLU A 41 3.52 -20.59 -24.91
N SER A 42 2.48 -21.09 -24.24
CA SER A 42 1.05 -20.76 -24.06
C SER A 42 0.43 -21.85 -23.15
N ALA A 43 -0.49 -21.46 -22.23
CA ALA A 43 -1.70 -22.18 -21.74
C ALA A 43 -1.60 -23.61 -21.11
N PRO A 44 -2.68 -24.17 -20.52
CA PRO A 44 -3.61 -23.66 -19.49
C PRO A 44 -3.73 -24.59 -18.24
N LEU A 45 -4.47 -24.12 -17.23
CA LEU A 45 -4.78 -24.81 -15.96
C LEU A 45 -5.86 -25.91 -16.12
N GLN A 46 -5.65 -27.08 -15.52
CA GLN A 46 -6.68 -28.09 -15.26
C GLN A 46 -6.79 -28.41 -13.76
N SER A 47 -8.05 -28.49 -13.32
CA SER A 47 -8.53 -28.79 -11.97
C SER A 47 -8.29 -30.25 -11.56
N VAL A 48 -7.88 -30.50 -10.31
CA VAL A 48 -7.90 -31.84 -9.72
C VAL A 48 -8.65 -31.81 -8.38
N SER A 49 -9.61 -32.73 -8.29
CA SER A 49 -10.57 -32.96 -7.21
C SER A 49 -9.93 -33.67 -6.00
N LEU A 50 -10.39 -33.34 -4.80
CA LEU A 50 -10.02 -33.97 -3.53
C LEU A 50 -10.80 -35.27 -3.34
N ASN A 51 -10.13 -36.42 -3.41
CA ASN A 51 -10.64 -37.70 -2.89
C ASN A 51 -9.49 -38.52 -2.31
N THR A 52 -9.41 -38.58 -0.98
CA THR A 52 -8.50 -39.45 -0.21
C THR A 52 -9.28 -40.59 0.44
N PRO A 53 -8.82 -41.85 0.32
CA PRO A 53 -8.91 -42.82 1.39
C PRO A 53 -7.56 -42.94 2.12
N VAL A 54 -7.64 -42.91 3.46
CA VAL A 54 -6.52 -43.06 4.39
C VAL A 54 -5.91 -44.47 4.26
N ARG A 55 -4.59 -44.57 4.04
CA ARG A 55 -3.82 -45.81 4.14
C ARG A 55 -2.63 -45.60 5.07
N ALA A 56 -2.40 -46.59 5.94
CA ALA A 56 -1.40 -46.62 7.01
C ALA A 56 0.04 -46.35 6.53
N GLN A 57 0.79 -45.60 7.34
CA GLN A 57 2.21 -45.31 7.12
C GLN A 57 3.08 -46.53 7.48
N ALA A 58 4.01 -46.86 6.58
CA ALA A 58 5.16 -47.74 6.81
C ALA A 58 6.33 -46.94 7.42
N PRO A 59 7.27 -47.58 8.13
CA PRO A 59 8.37 -46.89 8.82
C PRO A 59 9.39 -46.29 7.85
N ILE A 60 9.98 -45.16 8.26
CA ILE A 60 10.97 -44.37 7.52
C ILE A 60 12.31 -45.14 7.46
N GLN A 61 12.81 -45.40 6.24
CA GLN A 61 14.19 -45.82 5.97
C GLN A 61 15.08 -44.59 5.76
N LEU A 62 16.22 -44.55 6.47
CA LEU A 62 17.27 -43.55 6.31
C LEU A 62 18.09 -43.84 5.04
N ALA A 63 18.41 -42.78 4.29
CA ALA A 63 19.11 -42.81 3.01
C ALA A 63 20.60 -43.18 3.15
N ASP A 64 21.08 -43.84 2.09
CA ASP A 64 22.40 -44.45 1.93
C ASP A 64 23.51 -43.43 1.58
N ALA A 65 24.72 -43.72 2.06
CA ALA A 65 25.91 -42.88 1.96
C ALA A 65 26.75 -43.26 0.73
N SER A 66 26.97 -42.32 -0.19
CA SER A 66 27.87 -42.51 -1.34
C SER A 66 28.87 -41.37 -1.47
N SER A 67 29.95 -41.45 -0.68
CA SER A 67 31.23 -40.79 -0.94
C SER A 67 32.37 -41.56 -0.27
N VAL A 68 32.73 -42.72 -0.81
CA VAL A 68 33.87 -43.51 -0.33
C VAL A 68 34.69 -44.03 -1.52
N SER A 69 35.20 -43.12 -2.36
CA SER A 69 36.14 -43.45 -3.45
C SER A 69 37.60 -43.10 -3.13
N SER A 70 37.91 -42.62 -1.92
CA SER A 70 39.24 -42.12 -1.54
C SER A 70 40.08 -43.08 -0.69
N LEU A 71 39.53 -44.21 -0.24
CA LEU A 71 40.24 -45.17 0.65
C LEU A 71 40.81 -46.40 -0.09
N GLU A 72 40.24 -46.80 -1.24
CA GLU A 72 40.84 -47.87 -2.06
C GLU A 72 42.07 -47.41 -2.84
N GLN A 73 42.13 -46.13 -3.22
CA GLN A 73 43.27 -45.57 -3.94
C GLN A 73 44.52 -45.45 -3.06
N VAL A 74 44.36 -45.38 -1.73
CA VAL A 74 45.47 -45.35 -0.77
C VAL A 74 46.04 -46.75 -0.50
N LYS A 75 45.22 -47.80 -0.56
CA LYS A 75 45.70 -49.19 -0.43
C LYS A 75 46.56 -49.65 -1.60
N THR A 76 46.43 -49.00 -2.76
CA THR A 76 47.15 -49.40 -3.99
C THR A 76 48.62 -48.90 -4.00
N TYR A 77 48.94 -47.82 -3.28
CA TYR A 77 50.32 -47.32 -3.15
C TYR A 77 51.15 -48.04 -2.06
N GLY A 78 50.52 -48.84 -1.20
CA GLY A 78 51.21 -49.60 -0.15
C GLY A 78 51.84 -50.91 -0.60
N ASN A 79 51.53 -51.39 -1.81
CA ASN A 79 51.90 -52.73 -2.28
C ASN A 79 52.95 -52.78 -3.40
N GLU A 80 53.54 -51.64 -3.80
CA GLU A 80 54.61 -51.60 -4.81
C GLU A 80 56.03 -51.67 -4.20
N GLY A 81 56.21 -52.52 -3.18
CA GLY A 81 57.50 -52.68 -2.49
C GLY A 81 57.74 -54.07 -1.89
N ALA A 82 56.95 -55.07 -2.26
CA ALA A 82 57.18 -56.45 -1.85
C ALA A 82 58.28 -57.10 -2.69
N GLY A 83 59.53 -56.86 -2.31
CA GLY A 83 60.69 -57.65 -2.70
C GLY A 83 61.34 -58.23 -1.44
N ASP A 84 61.37 -59.57 -1.36
CA ASP A 84 61.88 -60.38 -0.25
C ASP A 84 63.19 -59.86 0.38
N ALA A 85 63.13 -59.61 1.70
CA ALA A 85 64.27 -59.69 2.61
C ALA A 85 63.77 -59.82 4.06
N GLU A 86 64.10 -60.92 4.74
CA GLU A 86 63.94 -61.04 6.19
C GLU A 86 64.73 -59.91 6.88
N VAL A 87 64.05 -58.88 7.40
CA VAL A 87 64.67 -57.82 8.20
C VAL A 87 64.66 -58.26 9.67
N GLY A 88 65.83 -58.69 10.16
CA GLY A 88 66.04 -58.97 11.57
C GLY A 88 65.81 -57.72 12.43
N GLN A 89 64.82 -57.78 13.31
CA GLN A 89 64.50 -56.71 14.25
C GLN A 89 65.67 -56.49 15.22
N VAL A 90 66.19 -55.26 15.26
CA VAL A 90 67.23 -54.84 16.22
C VAL A 90 66.53 -54.54 17.56
N THR A 91 66.88 -55.26 18.62
CA THR A 91 66.15 -55.23 19.90
C THR A 91 66.69 -54.23 20.93
N SER A 92 67.80 -53.52 20.64
CA SER A 92 68.36 -52.48 21.51
C SER A 92 69.26 -51.51 20.73
N VAL A 93 69.33 -50.25 21.18
CA VAL A 93 70.20 -49.20 20.59
C VAL A 93 71.69 -49.55 20.71
N SER A 94 72.06 -50.38 21.67
CA SER A 94 73.42 -50.91 21.83
C SER A 94 73.90 -51.78 20.66
N GLN A 95 72.98 -52.25 19.80
CA GLN A 95 73.29 -53.06 18.62
C GLN A 95 73.52 -52.22 17.35
N LEU A 96 73.35 -50.89 17.42
CA LEU A 96 73.63 -49.98 16.32
C LEU A 96 75.12 -49.65 16.30
N SER A 97 75.77 -49.94 15.18
CA SER A 97 77.23 -49.84 15.03
C SER A 97 77.76 -48.40 15.00
N ASP A 98 76.89 -47.42 14.76
CA ASP A 98 77.23 -46.01 14.54
C ASP A 98 76.73 -45.06 15.64
N VAL A 99 76.18 -45.58 16.74
CA VAL A 99 75.72 -44.79 17.89
C VAL A 99 76.48 -45.25 19.14
N ARG A 100 77.25 -44.34 19.75
CA ARG A 100 78.02 -44.62 20.97
C ARG A 100 77.24 -44.16 22.22
N PRO A 101 77.43 -44.80 23.39
CA PRO A 101 76.80 -44.37 24.65
C PRO A 101 77.12 -42.93 25.07
N THR A 102 78.20 -42.35 24.55
CA THR A 102 78.61 -40.96 24.79
C THR A 102 77.93 -39.95 23.85
N ASP A 103 77.24 -40.40 22.81
CA ASP A 103 76.60 -39.51 21.84
C ASP A 103 75.35 -38.87 22.45
N TRP A 104 75.17 -37.57 22.21
CA TRP A 104 74.04 -36.81 22.76
C TRP A 104 72.67 -37.42 22.41
N ALA A 105 72.57 -38.06 21.23
CA ALA A 105 71.35 -38.68 20.73
C ALA A 105 71.10 -40.09 21.30
N PHE A 106 72.06 -40.70 21.99
CA PHE A 106 71.95 -42.09 22.47
C PHE A 106 70.74 -42.27 23.40
N GLN A 107 70.53 -41.37 24.37
CA GLN A 107 69.39 -41.45 25.28
C GLN A 107 68.04 -41.26 24.57
N ALA A 108 67.98 -40.37 23.58
CA ALA A 108 66.77 -40.13 22.80
C ALA A 108 66.42 -41.34 21.93
N LEU A 109 67.41 -41.92 21.26
CA LEU A 109 67.26 -43.14 20.47
C LEU A 109 66.91 -44.33 21.36
N GLN A 110 67.53 -44.44 22.53
CA GLN A 110 67.23 -45.50 23.48
C GLN A 110 65.76 -45.50 23.88
N SER A 111 65.22 -44.32 24.19
CA SER A 111 63.79 -44.20 24.48
C SER A 111 62.93 -44.53 23.26
N LEU A 112 63.30 -44.09 22.06
CA LEU A 112 62.50 -44.32 20.85
C LEU A 112 62.46 -45.80 20.43
N VAL A 113 63.58 -46.52 20.53
CA VAL A 113 63.70 -47.92 20.13
C VAL A 113 63.21 -48.86 21.23
N GLU A 114 63.66 -48.67 22.47
CA GLU A 114 63.39 -49.64 23.55
C GLU A 114 62.05 -49.39 24.25
N ARG A 115 61.68 -48.12 24.48
CA ARG A 115 60.43 -47.79 25.19
C ARG A 115 59.25 -47.68 24.25
N TYR A 116 59.44 -47.07 23.09
CA TYR A 116 58.34 -46.79 22.16
C TYR A 116 58.32 -47.72 20.94
N GLY A 117 59.40 -48.48 20.66
CA GLY A 117 59.45 -49.38 19.50
C GLY A 117 59.29 -48.68 18.15
N CYS A 118 59.51 -47.36 18.10
CA CYS A 118 59.13 -46.49 16.98
C CYS A 118 60.12 -46.53 15.81
N ILE A 119 61.36 -46.96 16.05
CA ILE A 119 62.43 -46.92 15.07
C ILE A 119 63.14 -48.27 15.12
N ALA A 120 63.13 -48.99 14.01
CA ALA A 120 64.11 -50.03 13.74
C ALA A 120 65.25 -49.35 12.97
N GLY A 121 66.51 -49.57 13.38
CA GLY A 121 67.65 -49.10 12.58
C GLY A 121 67.61 -49.63 11.14
N TYR A 122 68.49 -49.13 10.28
CA TYR A 122 68.61 -49.67 8.93
C TYR A 122 68.99 -51.17 8.98
N PRO A 123 68.66 -51.96 7.94
CA PRO A 123 68.99 -53.40 7.91
C PRO A 123 70.48 -53.72 8.10
N ASP A 124 71.37 -52.76 7.85
CA ASP A 124 72.81 -52.84 8.06
C ASP A 124 73.26 -52.55 9.51
N ARG A 125 72.31 -52.44 10.46
CA ARG A 125 72.53 -52.12 11.88
C ARG A 125 73.18 -50.75 12.10
N THR A 126 72.79 -49.77 11.29
CA THR A 126 73.17 -48.35 11.46
C THR A 126 71.94 -47.46 11.69
N TYR A 127 72.12 -46.27 12.26
CA TYR A 127 71.13 -45.20 12.37
C TYR A 127 71.33 -44.10 11.30
N ARG A 128 72.55 -43.97 10.78
CA ARG A 128 72.97 -42.98 9.77
C ARG A 128 72.70 -41.53 10.17
N GLY A 129 72.93 -41.18 11.44
CA GLY A 129 72.66 -39.84 11.99
C GLY A 129 73.57 -38.70 11.48
N ASN A 130 74.60 -39.02 10.70
CA ASN A 130 75.58 -38.07 10.16
C ASN A 130 75.21 -37.51 8.77
N ARG A 131 74.05 -37.89 8.20
CA ARG A 131 73.55 -37.38 6.91
C ARG A 131 72.15 -36.80 7.05
N ALA A 132 71.81 -35.89 6.14
CA ALA A 132 70.44 -35.43 6.00
C ALA A 132 69.55 -36.59 5.51
N LEU A 133 68.40 -36.75 6.15
CA LEU A 133 67.38 -37.73 5.79
C LEU A 133 66.55 -37.24 4.59
N THR A 134 66.16 -38.15 3.70
CA THR A 134 65.23 -37.80 2.61
C THR A 134 63.79 -37.72 3.10
N ARG A 135 62.94 -36.95 2.41
CA ARG A 135 61.52 -36.80 2.77
C ARG A 135 60.78 -38.16 2.82
N TYR A 136 61.18 -39.12 1.99
CA TYR A 136 60.62 -40.47 1.96
C TYR A 136 61.09 -41.32 3.15
N GLU A 137 62.37 -41.23 3.52
CA GLU A 137 62.89 -41.91 4.71
C GLU A 137 62.26 -41.37 6.00
N PHE A 138 62.00 -40.05 6.06
CA PHE A 138 61.23 -39.45 7.15
C PHE A 138 59.82 -40.03 7.25
N ALA A 139 59.10 -40.07 6.12
CA ALA A 139 57.72 -40.50 6.07
C ALA A 139 57.57 -41.97 6.46
N ALA A 140 58.49 -42.83 6.03
CA ALA A 140 58.51 -44.25 6.40
C ALA A 140 58.74 -44.44 7.91
N GLY A 141 59.72 -43.74 8.48
CA GLY A 141 59.99 -43.79 9.92
C GLY A 141 58.86 -43.21 10.77
N LEU A 142 58.25 -42.10 10.32
CA LEU A 142 57.09 -41.50 10.98
C LEU A 142 55.87 -42.42 10.91
N ASN A 143 55.61 -43.06 9.77
CA ASN A 143 54.47 -43.97 9.62
C ASN A 143 54.61 -45.19 10.55
N ALA A 144 55.80 -45.81 10.59
CA ALA A 144 56.07 -46.92 11.51
C ALA A 144 55.92 -46.52 12.99
N CYS A 145 56.36 -45.32 13.36
CA CYS A 145 56.16 -44.81 14.72
C CYS A 145 54.69 -44.48 15.01
N LEU A 146 53.95 -43.94 14.05
CA LEU A 146 52.50 -43.69 14.19
C LEU A 146 51.72 -44.99 14.33
N ASP A 147 52.07 -46.04 13.60
CA ASP A 147 51.45 -47.36 13.74
C ASP A 147 51.69 -47.92 15.15
N ARG A 148 52.91 -47.79 15.66
CA ARG A 148 53.26 -48.23 17.02
C ARG A 148 52.62 -47.37 18.11
N VAL A 149 52.52 -46.06 17.90
CA VAL A 149 51.80 -45.14 18.79
C VAL A 149 50.31 -45.45 18.77
N ASN A 150 49.71 -45.76 17.63
CA ASN A 150 48.30 -46.19 17.55
C ASN A 150 48.08 -47.54 18.24
N GLU A 151 49.05 -48.45 18.19
CA GLU A 151 49.01 -49.73 18.92
C GLU A 151 49.14 -49.52 20.44
N LEU A 152 50.05 -48.64 20.88
CA LEU A 152 50.22 -48.26 22.28
C LEU A 152 49.06 -47.41 22.79
N ILE A 153 48.45 -46.57 21.96
CA ILE A 153 47.22 -45.85 22.24
C ILE A 153 46.08 -46.87 22.32
N ALA A 154 45.93 -47.83 21.41
CA ALA A 154 44.90 -48.87 21.52
C ALA A 154 45.07 -49.73 22.80
N ALA A 155 46.32 -50.02 23.19
CA ALA A 155 46.65 -50.72 24.43
C ALA A 155 46.47 -49.85 25.69
N ALA A 156 46.69 -48.53 25.62
CA ALA A 156 46.55 -47.59 26.73
C ALA A 156 45.17 -46.90 26.82
N THR A 157 44.38 -46.91 25.74
CA THR A 157 42.99 -46.41 25.69
C THR A 157 41.97 -47.48 26.02
N ALA A 158 42.40 -48.74 26.19
CA ALA A 158 41.63 -49.75 26.91
C ALA A 158 41.32 -49.31 28.37
N ASP A 159 42.12 -48.41 28.96
CA ASP A 159 41.98 -47.96 30.35
C ASP A 159 41.83 -46.42 30.52
N LEU A 160 41.65 -45.64 29.45
CA LEU A 160 41.60 -44.16 29.50
C LEU A 160 40.30 -43.52 28.96
N VAL A 161 39.20 -44.26 28.91
CA VAL A 161 37.87 -43.68 29.15
C VAL A 161 37.49 -44.04 30.57
N LYS A 162 37.95 -43.25 31.54
CA LYS A 162 37.54 -43.44 32.93
C LYS A 162 36.03 -43.27 32.99
N LYS A 163 35.33 -44.30 33.47
CA LYS A 163 33.89 -44.23 33.81
C LYS A 163 33.54 -42.98 34.63
N GLU A 164 34.50 -42.44 35.37
CA GLU A 164 34.38 -41.21 36.15
C GLU A 164 34.17 -39.95 35.29
N ASP A 165 34.82 -39.81 34.13
CA ASP A 165 34.66 -38.61 33.27
C ASP A 165 33.33 -38.66 32.49
N LEU A 166 32.90 -39.85 32.06
CA LEU A 166 31.55 -40.06 31.52
C LEU A 166 30.48 -39.84 32.58
N ALA A 167 30.71 -40.30 33.82
CA ALA A 167 29.82 -40.02 34.93
C ALA A 167 29.79 -38.54 35.28
N THR A 168 30.91 -37.83 35.18
CA THR A 168 30.97 -36.38 35.44
C THR A 168 30.27 -35.59 34.34
N LEU A 169 30.43 -35.96 33.07
CA LEU A 169 29.67 -35.36 31.97
C LEU A 169 28.18 -35.73 32.01
N GLN A 170 27.82 -36.95 32.41
CA GLN A 170 26.42 -37.34 32.66
C GLN A 170 25.84 -36.54 33.82
N LYS A 171 26.59 -36.37 34.91
CA LYS A 171 26.17 -35.62 36.09
C LYS A 171 26.06 -34.12 35.80
N LEU A 172 26.98 -33.54 35.03
CA LEU A 172 26.86 -32.16 34.54
C LEU A 172 25.72 -32.02 33.53
N GLN A 173 25.48 -33.00 32.66
CA GLN A 173 24.29 -33.01 31.80
C GLN A 173 22.98 -33.11 32.60
N GLU A 174 22.95 -33.89 33.68
CA GLU A 174 21.80 -33.99 34.59
C GLU A 174 21.61 -32.71 35.43
N GLU A 175 22.69 -32.13 35.94
CA GLU A 175 22.67 -30.89 36.73
C GLU A 175 22.28 -29.68 35.86
N PHE A 176 22.80 -29.60 34.62
CA PHE A 176 22.43 -28.55 33.67
C PHE A 176 21.18 -28.86 32.85
N ALA A 177 20.60 -30.08 32.92
CA ALA A 177 19.36 -30.40 32.20
C ALA A 177 18.21 -29.49 32.63
N ALA A 178 18.10 -29.20 33.93
CA ALA A 178 17.10 -28.29 34.47
C ALA A 178 17.33 -26.84 34.01
N GLU A 179 18.58 -26.39 33.95
CA GLU A 179 18.93 -25.05 33.47
C GLU A 179 18.74 -24.89 31.96
N LEU A 180 19.13 -25.89 31.16
CA LEU A 180 18.91 -25.94 29.72
C LEU A 180 17.42 -26.03 29.37
N ALA A 181 16.63 -26.77 30.14
CA ALA A 181 15.17 -26.78 30.01
C ALA A 181 14.58 -25.41 30.33
N THR A 182 15.11 -24.72 31.35
CA THR A 182 14.72 -23.34 31.69
C THR A 182 15.12 -22.36 30.59
N LEU A 183 16.31 -22.50 30.00
CA LEU A 183 16.78 -21.67 28.89
C LEU A 183 15.96 -21.90 27.61
N ARG A 184 15.67 -23.16 27.24
CA ARG A 184 14.75 -23.49 26.15
C ARG A 184 13.37 -22.91 26.42
N GLY A 185 12.81 -23.10 27.61
CA GLY A 185 11.52 -22.50 27.98
C GLY A 185 11.54 -20.96 27.92
N ARG A 186 12.65 -20.31 28.26
CA ARG A 186 12.84 -18.85 28.10
C ARG A 186 12.97 -18.44 26.65
N VAL A 187 13.66 -19.22 25.81
CA VAL A 187 13.78 -18.98 24.36
C VAL A 187 12.44 -19.19 23.68
N ASP A 188 11.72 -20.27 23.97
CA ASP A 188 10.37 -20.53 23.45
C ASP A 188 9.39 -19.43 23.92
N SER A 189 9.50 -18.98 25.17
CA SER A 189 8.73 -17.85 25.68
C SER A 189 9.11 -16.53 25.01
N LEU A 190 10.39 -16.29 24.75
CA LEU A 190 10.89 -15.11 24.04
C LEU A 190 10.49 -15.13 22.57
N GLU A 191 10.51 -16.28 21.91
CA GLU A 191 10.08 -16.46 20.52
C GLU A 191 8.56 -16.33 20.40
N ALA A 192 7.80 -16.87 21.36
CA ALA A 192 6.37 -16.64 21.47
C ALA A 192 6.04 -15.17 21.75
N ARG A 193 6.80 -14.50 22.65
CA ARG A 193 6.67 -13.05 22.91
C ARG A 193 7.07 -12.23 21.69
N THR A 194 8.12 -12.60 20.97
CA THR A 194 8.58 -11.92 19.75
C THR A 194 7.56 -12.07 18.64
N THR A 195 7.05 -13.28 18.41
CA THR A 195 5.92 -13.55 17.49
C THR A 195 4.66 -12.78 17.89
N THR A 196 4.41 -12.63 19.19
CA THR A 196 3.28 -11.84 19.71
C THR A 196 3.51 -10.33 19.46
N LEU A 197 4.72 -9.83 19.70
CA LEU A 197 5.09 -8.43 19.50
C LEU A 197 5.15 -8.03 18.02
N GLU A 198 5.65 -8.92 17.14
CA GLU A 198 5.59 -8.78 15.68
C GLU A 198 4.14 -8.74 15.18
N LYS A 199 3.25 -9.55 15.77
CA LYS A 199 1.81 -9.50 15.49
C LYS A 199 1.13 -8.26 16.08
N GLN A 200 1.72 -7.59 17.09
CA GLN A 200 1.11 -6.47 17.82
C GLN A 200 1.63 -5.07 17.43
N GLN A 201 2.40 -4.94 16.35
CA GLN A 201 2.76 -3.62 15.80
C GLN A 201 1.48 -2.93 15.25
N PHE A 202 0.97 -1.95 16.01
CA PHE A 202 -0.23 -1.14 15.73
C PHE A 202 -1.53 -1.90 15.46
N SER A 203 -2.14 -2.53 16.49
CA SER A 203 -3.47 -3.17 16.42
C SER A 203 -3.61 -4.15 15.23
N THR A 204 -3.69 -5.46 15.49
CA THR A 204 -3.83 -6.53 14.46
C THR A 204 -4.96 -6.33 13.44
N THR A 205 -5.87 -5.38 13.67
CA THR A 205 -7.01 -5.08 12.81
C THR A 205 -6.97 -3.70 12.15
N THR A 206 -5.97 -2.85 12.42
CA THR A 206 -5.86 -1.52 11.83
C THR A 206 -4.90 -1.51 10.66
N LYS A 207 -5.39 -1.10 9.47
CA LYS A 207 -4.59 -0.94 8.26
C LYS A 207 -4.54 0.52 7.86
N LEU A 208 -3.32 1.04 7.65
CA LEU A 208 -3.12 2.36 7.04
C LEU A 208 -3.28 2.23 5.52
N ARG A 209 -3.94 3.22 4.91
CA ARG A 209 -4.00 3.45 3.45
C ARG A 209 -3.66 4.90 3.17
N GLY A 210 -2.62 5.14 2.40
CA GLY A 210 -2.20 6.47 1.98
C GLY A 210 -2.61 6.79 0.54
N GLU A 211 -3.02 8.03 0.30
CA GLU A 211 -3.13 8.61 -1.04
C GLU A 211 -2.50 10.00 -1.04
N ALA A 212 -1.59 10.25 -1.98
CA ALA A 212 -1.04 11.59 -2.22
C ALA A 212 -1.27 11.97 -3.68
N ILE A 213 -1.82 13.15 -3.91
CA ILE A 213 -2.04 13.75 -5.21
C ILE A 213 -1.13 14.95 -5.34
N PHE A 214 -0.45 15.06 -6.48
CA PHE A 214 0.21 16.28 -6.94
C PHE A 214 -0.39 16.66 -8.28
N SER A 215 -0.76 17.92 -8.46
CA SER A 215 -1.40 18.38 -9.69
C SER A 215 -0.77 19.68 -10.19
N VAL A 216 -0.49 19.72 -11.49
CA VAL A 216 -0.29 20.98 -12.23
C VAL A 216 -1.58 21.28 -12.96
N SER A 217 -2.20 22.42 -12.71
CA SER A 217 -3.51 22.77 -13.26
C SER A 217 -3.59 24.25 -13.65
N GLY A 218 -4.33 24.57 -14.70
CA GLY A 218 -4.56 25.94 -15.14
C GLY A 218 -5.90 26.08 -15.88
N ALA A 219 -6.49 27.27 -15.79
CA ALA A 219 -7.65 27.65 -16.61
C ALA A 219 -7.19 28.54 -17.77
N LEU A 220 -7.93 28.49 -18.88
CA LEU A 220 -7.73 29.30 -20.07
C LEU A 220 -9.10 29.75 -20.59
N GLY A 221 -9.15 30.91 -21.24
CA GLY A 221 -10.36 31.47 -21.82
C GLY A 221 -10.28 33.00 -21.87
N ASP A 222 -11.14 33.61 -22.68
CA ASP A 222 -11.10 35.05 -22.91
C ASP A 222 -11.64 35.80 -21.68
N GLU A 223 -12.94 35.71 -21.39
CA GLU A 223 -13.58 36.33 -20.22
C GLU A 223 -14.06 35.30 -19.18
N LYS A 224 -14.06 35.69 -17.90
CA LYS A 224 -14.71 34.92 -16.82
C LYS A 224 -16.21 34.89 -17.06
N ALA A 225 -16.86 33.78 -16.72
CA ALA A 225 -18.30 33.66 -16.85
C ALA A 225 -19.04 34.78 -16.10
N ASN A 226 -20.01 35.41 -16.76
CA ASN A 226 -20.80 36.54 -16.25
C ASN A 226 -19.95 37.75 -15.79
N SER A 227 -18.79 37.97 -16.39
CA SER A 227 -17.89 39.08 -16.10
C SER A 227 -17.16 39.53 -17.37
N THR A 228 -16.72 40.78 -17.42
CA THR A 228 -15.82 41.28 -18.49
C THR A 228 -14.34 41.19 -18.11
N ALA A 229 -14.03 40.65 -16.93
CA ALA A 229 -12.65 40.41 -16.52
C ALA A 229 -12.14 39.13 -17.19
N SER A 230 -10.90 39.15 -17.65
CA SER A 230 -10.28 37.97 -18.25
C SER A 230 -10.18 36.79 -17.28
N VAL A 231 -10.23 35.56 -17.79
CA VAL A 231 -9.93 34.35 -16.99
C VAL A 231 -8.56 34.50 -16.33
N ASP A 232 -8.43 34.10 -15.07
CA ASP A 232 -7.13 34.13 -14.40
C ASP A 232 -6.26 32.96 -14.91
N GLU A 233 -5.54 33.18 -16.02
CA GLU A 233 -4.72 32.17 -16.71
C GLU A 233 -3.41 31.83 -15.98
N ASN A 234 -3.52 31.51 -14.68
CA ASN A 234 -2.38 31.14 -13.86
C ASN A 234 -2.26 29.62 -13.77
N THR A 235 -1.08 29.10 -14.11
CA THR A 235 -0.74 27.71 -13.81
C THR A 235 -0.41 27.57 -12.33
N THR A 236 -1.00 26.57 -11.69
CA THR A 236 -0.84 26.28 -10.26
C THR A 236 -0.24 24.89 -10.06
N PHE A 237 0.54 24.74 -9.00
CA PHE A 237 0.99 23.45 -8.50
C PHE A 237 0.39 23.25 -7.12
N SER A 238 -0.30 22.12 -6.93
CA SER A 238 -1.03 21.83 -5.71
C SER A 238 -0.89 20.37 -5.30
N ASP A 239 -1.21 20.09 -4.04
CA ASP A 239 -1.16 18.78 -3.44
C ASP A 239 -2.39 18.50 -2.56
N ARG A 240 -2.66 17.20 -2.40
CA ARG A 240 -3.58 16.65 -1.40
C ARG A 240 -3.01 15.36 -0.86
N VAL A 241 -2.91 15.23 0.46
CA VAL A 241 -2.53 13.99 1.14
C VAL A 241 -3.68 13.51 2.00
N ARG A 242 -3.99 12.22 1.90
CA ARG A 242 -4.97 11.50 2.74
C ARG A 242 -4.33 10.29 3.38
N LEU A 243 -4.49 10.17 4.69
CA LEU A 243 -4.08 9.00 5.47
C LEU A 243 -5.32 8.41 6.12
N SER A 244 -5.71 7.20 5.70
CA SER A 244 -6.89 6.51 6.22
C SER A 244 -6.48 5.34 7.10
N LEU A 245 -6.90 5.36 8.36
CA LEU A 245 -6.77 4.25 9.30
C LEU A 245 -8.08 3.46 9.28
N ALA A 246 -8.03 2.22 8.78
CA ALA A 246 -9.17 1.32 8.73
C ALA A 246 -9.00 0.22 9.77
N THR A 247 -9.79 0.29 10.85
CA THR A 247 -9.77 -0.64 11.98
C THR A 247 -11.00 -1.55 11.92
N SER A 248 -10.83 -2.86 12.10
CA SER A 248 -11.94 -3.81 12.26
C SER A 248 -11.99 -4.36 13.69
N PHE A 249 -13.16 -4.63 14.27
CA PHE A 249 -13.24 -5.26 15.60
C PHE A 249 -13.76 -6.69 15.54
N THR A 250 -14.49 -7.02 14.47
CA THR A 250 -15.15 -8.32 14.24
C THR A 250 -14.68 -9.03 12.97
N GLY A 251 -13.88 -8.37 12.14
CA GLY A 251 -13.48 -8.84 10.81
C GLY A 251 -14.52 -8.57 9.71
N LYS A 252 -15.74 -8.13 10.07
CA LYS A 252 -16.81 -7.76 9.11
C LYS A 252 -17.21 -6.29 9.18
N ASP A 253 -16.74 -5.58 10.20
CA ASP A 253 -16.97 -4.16 10.45
C ASP A 253 -15.72 -3.34 10.14
N THR A 254 -15.89 -2.02 10.00
CA THR A 254 -14.79 -1.09 9.76
C THR A 254 -15.10 0.26 10.41
N LEU A 255 -14.25 0.67 11.35
CA LEU A 255 -14.06 2.05 11.76
C LEU A 255 -13.01 2.67 10.86
N LEU A 256 -13.37 3.73 10.13
CA LEU A 256 -12.43 4.47 9.29
C LEU A 256 -12.22 5.87 9.85
N THR A 257 -10.97 6.24 10.08
CA THR A 257 -10.55 7.61 10.40
C THR A 257 -9.62 8.10 9.30
N ARG A 258 -9.99 9.19 8.62
CA ARG A 258 -9.19 9.79 7.55
C ARG A 258 -8.69 11.18 7.96
N LEU A 259 -7.38 11.33 7.90
CA LEU A 259 -6.70 12.62 8.00
C LEU A 259 -6.45 13.15 6.59
N GLN A 260 -6.66 14.44 6.38
CA GLN A 260 -6.40 15.10 5.11
C GLN A 260 -5.66 16.43 5.32
N ALA A 261 -4.70 16.71 4.43
CA ALA A 261 -4.18 18.05 4.16
C ALA A 261 -4.26 18.32 2.65
N ARG A 262 -4.55 19.55 2.25
CA ARG A 262 -4.62 19.97 0.84
C ARG A 262 -4.38 21.47 0.67
N ASN A 263 -3.93 21.86 -0.51
CA ASN A 263 -3.87 23.26 -0.96
C ASN A 263 -4.44 23.45 -2.38
N VAL A 264 -5.27 22.51 -2.85
CA VAL A 264 -5.90 22.56 -4.17
C VAL A 264 -6.98 23.65 -4.20
N PRO A 265 -6.79 24.75 -4.97
CA PRO A 265 -7.75 25.84 -5.01
C PRO A 265 -9.05 25.44 -5.72
N ASN A 266 -10.13 26.20 -5.45
CA ASN A 266 -11.35 26.11 -6.24
C ASN A 266 -11.21 27.01 -7.48
N PHE A 267 -11.38 26.44 -8.67
CA PHE A 267 -11.23 27.17 -9.93
C PHE A 267 -12.39 28.15 -10.23
N GLY A 268 -13.50 28.10 -9.50
CA GLY A 268 -14.66 28.94 -9.76
C GLY A 268 -14.40 30.45 -9.69
N THR A 269 -13.44 30.90 -8.87
CA THR A 269 -13.03 32.33 -8.88
C THR A 269 -12.20 32.69 -10.11
N ALA A 270 -11.34 31.77 -10.57
CA ALA A 270 -10.49 31.98 -11.73
C ALA A 270 -11.28 31.98 -13.04
N THR A 271 -12.37 31.21 -13.10
CA THR A 271 -13.21 31.02 -14.30
C THR A 271 -14.54 31.75 -14.26
N GLY A 272 -14.97 32.25 -13.10
CA GLY A 272 -16.30 32.81 -12.88
C GLY A 272 -17.41 31.77 -12.71
N THR A 273 -17.12 30.46 -12.78
CA THR A 273 -18.14 29.39 -12.74
C THR A 273 -17.73 28.16 -11.92
N ASN A 274 -18.67 27.60 -11.15
CA ASN A 274 -18.47 26.32 -10.45
C ASN A 274 -18.52 25.09 -11.37
N MET A 275 -18.88 25.25 -12.65
CA MET A 275 -18.89 24.15 -13.61
C MET A 275 -17.48 23.64 -13.95
N ALA A 276 -16.46 24.50 -13.80
CA ALA A 276 -15.07 24.20 -14.15
C ALA A 276 -14.27 23.46 -13.05
N ARG A 277 -14.93 23.04 -11.96
CA ARG A 277 -14.26 22.51 -10.76
C ARG A 277 -13.63 21.14 -10.98
N LEU A 278 -12.43 20.96 -10.45
CA LEU A 278 -11.74 19.67 -10.41
C LEU A 278 -12.34 18.73 -9.33
N SER A 279 -12.17 17.44 -9.52
CA SER A 279 -12.77 16.38 -8.67
C SER A 279 -12.20 16.32 -7.26
N TYR A 280 -10.97 16.79 -7.09
CA TYR A 280 -10.16 16.71 -5.87
C TYR A 280 -9.93 18.06 -5.19
N GLU A 281 -10.58 19.13 -5.66
CA GLU A 281 -10.61 20.42 -4.95
C GLU A 281 -11.32 20.31 -3.60
N GLY A 282 -11.12 21.31 -2.75
CA GLY A 282 -12.17 21.72 -1.84
C GLY A 282 -11.83 22.95 -1.05
N GLY A 283 -12.87 23.58 -0.49
CA GLY A 283 -12.73 24.70 0.42
C GLY A 283 -12.60 24.21 1.86
N GLY A 284 -11.85 24.95 2.69
CA GLY A 284 -11.80 24.73 4.14
C GLY A 284 -10.48 24.15 4.64
N ALA A 285 -9.91 24.88 5.61
CA ALA A 285 -8.68 24.67 6.36
C ALA A 285 -7.37 24.83 5.56
N GLY A 286 -6.97 26.09 5.31
CA GLY A 286 -5.58 26.54 5.07
C GLY A 286 -4.80 25.90 3.91
N ASN A 287 -3.71 26.56 3.51
CA ASN A 287 -2.70 25.98 2.63
C ASN A 287 -2.03 24.80 3.35
N ASN A 288 -2.56 23.58 3.17
CA ASN A 288 -2.11 22.34 3.83
C ASN A 288 -2.36 22.25 5.36
N SER A 289 -3.48 22.78 5.86
CA SER A 289 -3.89 22.46 7.25
C SER A 289 -4.39 21.02 7.35
N GLN A 290 -4.05 20.34 8.45
CA GLN A 290 -4.50 18.97 8.72
C GLN A 290 -5.89 18.98 9.37
N ILE A 291 -6.78 18.13 8.87
CA ILE A 291 -8.13 17.92 9.42
C ILE A 291 -8.49 16.43 9.44
N VAL A 292 -9.42 16.04 10.34
CA VAL A 292 -10.15 14.78 10.19
C VAL A 292 -11.27 15.04 9.19
N ASP A 293 -11.10 14.62 7.94
CA ASP A 293 -12.07 14.91 6.89
C ASP A 293 -13.11 13.79 6.70
N LYS A 294 -12.87 12.61 7.27
CA LYS A 294 -13.86 11.52 7.31
C LYS A 294 -13.70 10.65 8.55
N LEU A 295 -14.82 10.38 9.21
CA LEU A 295 -14.92 9.45 10.33
C LEU A 295 -16.23 8.69 10.24
N TYR A 296 -16.18 7.37 10.07
CA TYR A 296 -17.38 6.53 10.06
C TYR A 296 -17.15 5.18 10.71
N TYR A 297 -18.22 4.56 11.19
CA TYR A 297 -18.27 3.16 11.57
C TYR A 297 -19.29 2.40 10.70
N ARG A 298 -18.84 1.33 10.06
CA ARG A 298 -19.64 0.50 9.16
C ARG A 298 -19.69 -0.93 9.68
N PHE A 299 -20.87 -1.52 9.80
CA PHE A 299 -21.05 -2.86 10.33
C PHE A 299 -22.22 -3.58 9.66
N PRO A 300 -22.18 -4.92 9.56
CA PRO A 300 -23.27 -5.69 8.97
C PRO A 300 -24.47 -5.78 9.92
N VAL A 301 -25.68 -5.80 9.35
CA VAL A 301 -26.94 -6.06 10.08
C VAL A 301 -27.78 -7.02 9.24
N GLY A 302 -27.85 -8.29 9.66
CA GLY A 302 -28.46 -9.35 8.84
C GLY A 302 -27.75 -9.46 7.48
N PRO A 303 -28.49 -9.43 6.35
CA PRO A 303 -27.88 -9.37 5.02
C PRO A 303 -27.42 -7.95 4.63
N GLY A 304 -27.83 -6.93 5.37
CA GLY A 304 -27.55 -5.53 5.08
C GLY A 304 -26.28 -4.99 5.74
N THR A 305 -26.03 -3.71 5.51
CA THR A 305 -24.91 -2.96 6.10
C THR A 305 -25.38 -1.58 6.54
N VAL A 306 -25.03 -1.20 7.77
CA VAL A 306 -25.24 0.14 8.32
C VAL A 306 -23.90 0.87 8.32
N THR A 307 -23.89 2.13 7.90
CA THR A 307 -22.78 3.07 8.06
C THR A 307 -23.28 4.25 8.89
N ILE A 308 -22.56 4.56 9.97
CA ILE A 308 -22.76 5.76 10.77
C ILE A 308 -21.59 6.69 10.48
N ASP A 309 -21.86 7.82 9.83
CA ASP A 309 -20.89 8.86 9.54
C ASP A 309 -20.93 9.91 10.66
N ALA A 310 -19.81 10.15 11.31
CA ALA A 310 -19.65 11.24 12.27
C ALA A 310 -19.20 12.53 11.58
N VAL A 311 -18.35 12.42 10.54
CA VAL A 311 -17.80 13.53 9.74
C VAL A 311 -17.58 13.03 8.31
N GLY A 312 -17.79 13.89 7.30
CA GLY A 312 -17.49 13.57 5.90
C GLY A 312 -18.33 12.45 5.29
N GLY A 313 -19.58 12.30 5.77
CA GLY A 313 -20.58 11.44 5.14
C GLY A 313 -20.94 11.96 3.75
N GLU A 314 -20.95 11.06 2.78
CA GLU A 314 -21.26 11.40 1.38
C GLU A 314 -22.05 10.24 0.79
N PHE A 315 -23.23 10.50 0.20
CA PHE A 315 -24.09 9.43 -0.31
C PHE A 315 -23.37 8.55 -1.33
N TYR A 316 -22.62 9.12 -2.28
CA TYR A 316 -21.93 8.33 -3.32
C TYR A 316 -20.93 7.29 -2.77
N ALA A 317 -20.42 7.49 -1.55
CA ALA A 317 -19.46 6.59 -0.89
C ALA A 317 -20.16 5.52 -0.05
N ASN A 318 -21.44 5.73 0.27
CA ASN A 318 -22.22 4.88 1.15
C ASN A 318 -23.26 4.04 0.41
N VAL A 319 -23.71 4.44 -0.77
CA VAL A 319 -24.67 3.69 -1.61
C VAL A 319 -24.03 3.24 -2.92
N PRO A 320 -24.62 2.24 -3.63
CA PRO A 320 -24.14 1.85 -4.95
C PRO A 320 -24.05 3.04 -5.92
N ASN A 321 -22.91 3.18 -6.61
CA ASN A 321 -22.67 4.22 -7.61
C ASN A 321 -22.72 3.62 -9.02
N PHE A 322 -23.24 4.39 -9.99
CA PHE A 322 -23.47 3.95 -11.37
C PHE A 322 -22.48 4.50 -12.39
N ASN A 323 -21.41 5.15 -11.95
CA ASN A 323 -20.26 5.55 -12.77
C ASN A 323 -18.93 5.05 -12.14
N PRO A 324 -18.75 3.72 -12.01
CA PRO A 324 -17.76 3.12 -11.12
C PRO A 324 -16.30 3.42 -11.49
N LEU A 325 -16.01 3.65 -12.77
CA LEU A 325 -14.64 3.94 -13.24
C LEU A 325 -14.23 5.40 -13.04
N PHE A 326 -15.20 6.31 -12.91
CA PHE A 326 -14.93 7.75 -12.81
C PHE A 326 -15.36 8.39 -11.48
N ALA A 327 -16.08 7.68 -10.60
CA ALA A 327 -16.56 8.22 -9.32
C ALA A 327 -15.46 8.64 -8.32
N SER A 328 -14.28 8.01 -8.38
CA SER A 328 -13.13 8.35 -7.52
C SER A 328 -12.59 9.74 -7.82
N ASP A 329 -12.27 10.52 -6.78
CA ASP A 329 -11.67 11.85 -6.93
C ASP A 329 -10.15 11.84 -7.19
N GLY A 330 -9.45 10.76 -6.82
CA GLY A 330 -8.01 10.61 -7.04
C GLY A 330 -7.64 9.76 -8.26
N GLN A 331 -8.56 8.89 -8.68
CA GLN A 331 -8.31 7.88 -9.72
C GLN A 331 -9.29 7.96 -10.91
N GLY A 332 -10.43 8.63 -10.75
CA GLY A 332 -11.48 8.71 -11.78
C GLY A 332 -11.45 10.01 -12.57
N SER A 333 -12.64 10.58 -12.81
CA SER A 333 -12.87 11.87 -13.45
C SER A 333 -11.94 12.95 -12.90
N ILE A 334 -11.47 13.86 -13.76
CA ILE A 334 -10.74 15.05 -13.34
C ILE A 334 -11.69 16.17 -12.94
N SER A 335 -12.95 16.20 -13.41
CA SER A 335 -13.93 17.19 -12.98
C SER A 335 -14.81 16.71 -11.83
N ARG A 336 -15.34 17.64 -11.04
CA ARG A 336 -16.31 17.37 -9.99
C ARG A 336 -17.64 16.85 -10.53
N PHE A 337 -18.08 17.36 -11.69
CA PHE A 337 -19.31 16.99 -12.38
C PHE A 337 -19.23 15.58 -12.99
N GLY A 338 -18.13 15.25 -13.68
CA GLY A 338 -17.98 14.00 -14.42
C GLY A 338 -17.87 12.72 -13.57
N ARG A 339 -17.81 12.84 -12.24
CA ARG A 339 -17.73 11.70 -11.32
C ARG A 339 -19.02 10.89 -11.28
N PHE A 340 -20.17 11.54 -11.16
CA PHE A 340 -21.49 10.95 -10.95
C PHE A 340 -22.57 12.04 -10.93
N ASN A 341 -23.86 11.64 -10.94
CA ASN A 341 -24.99 12.55 -10.80
C ASN A 341 -24.90 13.44 -9.54
N PRO A 342 -25.00 14.79 -9.66
CA PRO A 342 -24.97 15.72 -8.53
C PRO A 342 -25.95 15.42 -7.39
N ILE A 343 -27.00 14.62 -7.62
CA ILE A 343 -27.92 14.14 -6.57
C ILE A 343 -27.20 13.49 -5.36
N TYR A 344 -26.01 12.92 -5.55
CA TYR A 344 -25.25 12.32 -4.44
C TYR A 344 -24.47 13.33 -3.59
N ARG A 345 -24.57 14.62 -3.90
CA ARG A 345 -23.90 15.72 -3.17
C ARG A 345 -24.80 16.41 -2.15
N GLN A 346 -26.07 16.01 -2.07
CA GLN A 346 -27.00 16.55 -1.09
C GLN A 346 -26.65 16.09 0.33
N GLY A 347 -26.97 16.92 1.33
CA GLY A 347 -26.76 16.59 2.75
C GLY A 347 -25.33 16.74 3.27
N GLY A 348 -24.40 17.26 2.44
CA GLY A 348 -23.04 17.59 2.87
C GLY A 348 -22.48 18.76 2.05
N SER A 349 -22.25 19.89 2.73
CA SER A 349 -21.62 21.05 2.13
C SER A 349 -20.13 20.79 1.87
N ALA A 350 -19.54 21.64 1.05
CA ALA A 350 -18.18 21.52 0.51
C ALA A 350 -17.04 21.48 1.57
N THR A 351 -17.38 21.52 2.86
CA THR A 351 -16.48 21.68 4.01
C THR A 351 -16.31 20.45 4.89
N GLY A 352 -16.79 19.26 4.48
CA GLY A 352 -16.57 18.01 5.25
C GLY A 352 -17.59 17.76 6.37
N SER A 353 -18.67 18.51 6.36
CA SER A 353 -19.85 18.39 7.19
C SER A 353 -20.82 17.38 6.53
N GLY A 354 -21.40 16.45 7.31
CA GLY A 354 -22.11 15.29 6.77
C GLY A 354 -22.23 14.16 7.80
N ALA A 355 -22.77 14.46 8.98
CA ALA A 355 -23.04 13.46 10.01
C ALA A 355 -24.37 12.76 9.71
N GLY A 356 -24.44 11.45 9.87
CA GLY A 356 -25.68 10.73 9.62
C GLY A 356 -25.54 9.22 9.54
N VAL A 357 -26.51 8.59 8.88
CA VAL A 357 -26.63 7.13 8.79
C VAL A 357 -27.03 6.71 7.39
N THR A 358 -26.46 5.62 6.90
CA THR A 358 -26.88 4.96 5.66
C THR A 358 -27.06 3.46 5.90
N LEU A 359 -28.16 2.92 5.39
CA LEU A 359 -28.50 1.50 5.41
C LEU A 359 -28.55 0.99 3.96
N ASN A 360 -27.81 -0.09 3.68
CA ASN A 360 -27.91 -0.83 2.43
C ASN A 360 -28.50 -2.21 2.71
N LEU A 361 -29.60 -2.55 2.03
CA LEU A 361 -30.33 -3.80 2.16
C LEU A 361 -30.33 -4.54 0.80
N PRO A 362 -29.44 -5.53 0.61
CA PRO A 362 -29.54 -6.42 -0.53
C PRO A 362 -30.75 -7.35 -0.32
N LEU A 363 -31.78 -7.19 -1.16
CA LEU A 363 -33.00 -8.01 -1.14
C LEU A 363 -32.84 -9.28 -1.99
N SER A 364 -31.95 -9.25 -2.98
CA SER A 364 -31.54 -10.39 -3.79
C SER A 364 -30.14 -10.15 -4.36
N GLN A 365 -29.63 -11.07 -5.20
CA GLN A 365 -28.37 -10.86 -5.92
C GLN A 365 -28.43 -9.68 -6.91
N ALA A 366 -29.63 -9.35 -7.40
CA ALA A 366 -29.84 -8.31 -8.39
C ALA A 366 -30.41 -7.02 -7.79
N LEU A 367 -31.03 -7.05 -6.61
CA LEU A 367 -31.76 -5.91 -6.07
C LEU A 367 -31.20 -5.46 -4.72
N THR A 368 -30.81 -4.18 -4.62
CA THR A 368 -30.42 -3.52 -3.37
C THR A 368 -31.25 -2.27 -3.16
N VAL A 369 -31.79 -2.11 -1.95
CA VAL A 369 -32.43 -0.88 -1.50
C VAL A 369 -31.49 -0.17 -0.54
N SER A 370 -31.25 1.11 -0.76
CA SER A 370 -30.43 1.95 0.12
C SER A 370 -31.26 3.09 0.68
N LEU A 371 -31.16 3.33 1.98
CA LEU A 371 -31.76 4.46 2.68
C LEU A 371 -30.66 5.24 3.37
N GLY A 372 -30.72 6.57 3.37
CA GLY A 372 -29.72 7.38 4.04
C GLY A 372 -30.28 8.69 4.56
N TYR A 373 -29.62 9.23 5.58
CA TYR A 373 -29.86 10.55 6.12
C TYR A 373 -28.51 11.18 6.44
N LEU A 374 -28.29 12.41 5.97
CA LEU A 374 -27.09 13.20 6.25
C LEU A 374 -27.51 14.60 6.68
N ALA A 375 -26.81 15.14 7.68
CA ALA A 375 -26.93 16.51 8.14
C ALA A 375 -25.56 17.20 8.00
N ASP A 376 -25.56 18.40 7.43
CA ASP A 376 -24.34 19.17 7.22
C ASP A 376 -23.76 19.58 8.59
N ASP A 377 -24.45 20.47 9.31
CA ASP A 377 -24.00 20.99 10.59
C ASP A 377 -24.48 20.16 11.79
N GLY A 378 -24.43 18.84 11.66
CA GLY A 378 -24.94 17.90 12.66
C GLY A 378 -24.33 18.09 14.06
N SER A 379 -23.11 18.60 14.14
CA SER A 379 -22.37 18.83 15.40
C SER A 379 -22.63 20.20 16.06
N ASP A 380 -23.30 21.13 15.39
CA ASP A 380 -23.54 22.48 15.91
C ASP A 380 -24.88 22.54 16.66
N PRO A 381 -24.90 22.81 17.98
CA PRO A 381 -26.12 22.83 18.79
C PRO A 381 -26.91 24.14 18.69
N SER A 382 -26.45 25.13 17.91
CA SER A 382 -27.15 26.41 17.77
C SER A 382 -28.48 26.27 17.01
N GLY A 383 -29.34 27.29 17.12
CA GLY A 383 -30.64 27.28 16.45
C GLY A 383 -30.52 27.14 14.92
N ALA A 384 -31.43 26.40 14.29
CA ALA A 384 -31.41 26.07 12.85
C ALA A 384 -30.13 25.34 12.40
N ARG A 385 -29.51 24.57 13.30
CA ARG A 385 -28.37 23.66 13.08
C ARG A 385 -28.64 22.33 13.78
N GLY A 386 -27.65 21.44 13.78
CA GLY A 386 -27.73 20.14 14.41
C GLY A 386 -28.34 19.08 13.50
N LEU A 387 -28.50 17.87 14.04
CA LEU A 387 -28.84 16.69 13.25
C LEU A 387 -30.18 16.77 12.53
N PHE A 388 -31.20 17.45 13.08
CA PHE A 388 -32.58 17.37 12.55
C PHE A 388 -33.21 18.73 12.22
N ASN A 389 -32.56 19.83 12.60
CA ASN A 389 -33.10 21.19 12.43
C ASN A 389 -32.22 22.05 11.49
N GLY A 390 -31.01 21.59 11.14
CA GLY A 390 -30.12 22.23 10.19
C GLY A 390 -30.30 21.72 8.76
N SER A 391 -29.40 22.12 7.86
CA SER A 391 -29.38 21.59 6.49
C SER A 391 -29.21 20.07 6.51
N ASN A 392 -30.08 19.35 5.81
CA ASN A 392 -30.11 17.91 5.81
C ASN A 392 -30.63 17.33 4.49
N ALA A 393 -30.38 16.05 4.27
CA ALA A 393 -30.93 15.31 3.16
C ALA A 393 -31.24 13.86 3.54
N ALA A 394 -32.37 13.36 3.05
CA ALA A 394 -32.81 11.97 3.16
C ALA A 394 -32.83 11.32 1.77
N LEU A 395 -32.12 10.21 1.61
CA LEU A 395 -31.98 9.47 0.35
C LEU A 395 -32.74 8.15 0.41
N ALA A 396 -33.41 7.79 -0.68
CA ALA A 396 -33.86 6.45 -1.00
C ALA A 396 -33.37 6.05 -2.39
N GLN A 397 -32.74 4.89 -2.53
CA GLN A 397 -32.24 4.40 -3.81
C GLN A 397 -32.59 2.93 -4.02
N ILE A 398 -32.98 2.61 -5.25
CA ILE A 398 -33.11 1.25 -5.74
C ILE A 398 -32.00 1.01 -6.75
N ALA A 399 -31.13 0.04 -6.47
CA ALA A 399 -30.12 -0.44 -7.40
C ALA A 399 -30.53 -1.81 -7.94
N PHE A 400 -30.66 -1.91 -9.26
CA PHE A 400 -31.02 -3.12 -9.98
C PHE A 400 -29.88 -3.57 -10.91
N LYS A 401 -29.37 -4.76 -10.67
CA LYS A 401 -28.21 -5.36 -11.34
C LYS A 401 -28.61 -6.70 -11.95
N PRO A 402 -29.37 -6.71 -13.06
CA PRO A 402 -29.90 -7.94 -13.65
C PRO A 402 -28.80 -8.88 -14.18
N THR A 403 -27.65 -8.33 -14.55
CA THR A 403 -26.46 -9.09 -14.98
C THR A 403 -25.20 -8.43 -14.42
N PRO A 404 -24.05 -9.13 -14.40
CA PRO A 404 -22.77 -8.51 -14.03
C PRO A 404 -22.29 -7.38 -14.95
N ALA A 405 -22.94 -7.19 -16.11
CA ALA A 405 -22.60 -6.17 -17.09
C ALA A 405 -23.49 -4.93 -17.00
N ILE A 406 -24.63 -4.98 -16.31
CA ILE A 406 -25.63 -3.90 -16.29
C ILE A 406 -25.93 -3.51 -14.85
N ASP A 407 -25.73 -2.24 -14.53
CA ASP A 407 -26.16 -1.61 -13.28
C ASP A 407 -27.16 -0.50 -13.61
N LEU A 408 -28.35 -0.52 -12.99
CA LEU A 408 -29.39 0.51 -13.12
C LEU A 408 -29.78 1.05 -11.74
N GLY A 409 -30.03 2.36 -11.68
CA GLY A 409 -30.28 3.10 -10.45
C GLY A 409 -31.45 4.05 -10.59
N LEU A 410 -32.35 4.00 -9.60
CA LEU A 410 -33.33 5.05 -9.34
C LEU A 410 -33.04 5.63 -7.96
N THR A 411 -32.79 6.93 -7.90
CA THR A 411 -32.45 7.63 -6.65
C THR A 411 -33.42 8.78 -6.44
N TYR A 412 -33.95 8.87 -5.23
CA TYR A 412 -34.71 10.01 -4.74
C TYR A 412 -33.99 10.60 -3.53
N VAL A 413 -33.89 11.92 -3.48
CA VAL A 413 -33.38 12.64 -2.30
C VAL A 413 -34.33 13.78 -1.97
N ARG A 414 -34.79 13.86 -0.72
CA ARG A 414 -35.39 15.07 -0.17
C ARG A 414 -34.31 15.84 0.58
N SER A 415 -34.10 17.10 0.25
CA SER A 415 -33.15 17.97 0.95
C SER A 415 -33.84 19.19 1.53
N TYR A 416 -33.21 19.75 2.56
CA TYR A 416 -33.50 21.06 3.10
C TYR A 416 -32.17 21.77 3.31
N ASP A 417 -32.01 22.93 2.67
CA ASP A 417 -30.89 23.82 2.83
C ASP A 417 -31.36 25.08 3.56
N ARG A 418 -30.76 25.38 4.70
CA ARG A 418 -31.10 26.59 5.46
C ARG A 418 -30.56 27.85 4.77
N GLY A 419 -31.14 29.00 5.10
CA GLY A 419 -30.69 30.29 4.61
C GLY A 419 -29.21 30.55 4.93
N GLY A 420 -28.48 31.10 3.96
CA GLY A 420 -27.03 31.33 4.03
C GLY A 420 -26.14 30.10 3.84
N ASN A 421 -26.71 28.92 3.61
CA ASN A 421 -25.98 27.68 3.26
C ASN A 421 -26.77 26.87 2.21
N VAL A 422 -27.13 27.52 1.10
CA VAL A 422 -27.95 26.94 0.03
C VAL A 422 -27.07 26.41 -1.08
N ASN A 423 -27.26 25.14 -1.46
CA ASN A 423 -26.59 24.50 -2.57
C ASN A 423 -27.33 23.25 -3.08
N VAL A 424 -28.42 23.44 -3.81
CA VAL A 424 -29.25 22.32 -4.28
C VAL A 424 -28.61 21.54 -5.44
N SER A 425 -27.51 22.02 -6.03
CA SER A 425 -26.83 21.36 -7.17
C SER A 425 -25.43 20.82 -6.84
N GLY A 426 -25.01 20.87 -5.57
CA GLY A 426 -23.71 20.35 -5.12
C GLY A 426 -22.50 21.14 -5.62
N ALA A 427 -22.70 22.41 -5.99
CA ALA A 427 -21.72 23.32 -6.59
C ALA A 427 -21.12 22.73 -7.88
N THR A 428 -21.99 22.31 -8.79
CA THR A 428 -21.61 21.78 -10.11
C THR A 428 -22.33 22.44 -11.28
N GLY A 429 -23.42 23.18 -11.06
CA GLY A 429 -24.14 23.95 -12.08
C GLY A 429 -23.94 25.45 -11.99
N SER A 430 -24.82 26.23 -12.64
CA SER A 430 -24.82 27.69 -12.61
C SER A 430 -25.05 28.24 -11.20
N ALA A 431 -24.74 29.51 -10.99
CA ALA A 431 -25.06 30.25 -9.78
C ALA A 431 -26.56 30.17 -9.46
N PHE A 432 -27.43 30.26 -10.47
CA PHE A 432 -28.87 30.09 -10.31
C PHE A 432 -29.24 28.66 -9.93
N ALA A 433 -28.68 27.64 -10.58
CA ALA A 433 -28.98 26.24 -10.23
C ALA A 433 -28.46 25.85 -8.84
N ASN A 434 -27.33 26.42 -8.40
CA ASN A 434 -26.83 26.23 -7.05
C ASN A 434 -27.73 26.89 -6.00
N GLN A 435 -28.25 28.09 -6.30
CA GLN A 435 -29.03 28.91 -5.38
C GLN A 435 -30.27 29.51 -6.09
N PRO A 436 -31.33 28.70 -6.34
CA PRO A 436 -32.46 29.13 -7.18
C PRO A 436 -33.17 30.38 -6.66
N PHE A 437 -33.14 30.59 -5.35
CA PHE A 437 -33.75 31.75 -4.68
C PHE A 437 -32.72 32.61 -3.93
N GLY A 438 -31.45 32.53 -4.32
CA GLY A 438 -30.33 33.12 -3.58
C GLY A 438 -30.06 32.42 -2.26
N ASN A 439 -29.67 33.16 -1.22
CA ASN A 439 -29.35 32.61 0.10
C ASN A 439 -30.57 32.36 1.00
N VAL A 440 -31.75 32.16 0.41
CA VAL A 440 -32.99 31.90 1.15
C VAL A 440 -33.13 30.40 1.40
N ALA A 441 -33.63 30.02 2.58
CA ALA A 441 -33.89 28.62 2.90
C ALA A 441 -34.70 27.95 1.77
N THR A 442 -34.29 26.76 1.38
CA THR A 442 -34.78 26.06 0.19
C THR A 442 -34.94 24.59 0.52
N SER A 443 -36.12 24.01 0.29
CA SER A 443 -36.27 22.55 0.26
C SER A 443 -36.24 22.07 -1.19
N ALA A 444 -35.80 20.84 -1.42
CA ALA A 444 -35.82 20.29 -2.76
C ALA A 444 -36.10 18.79 -2.82
N ASP A 445 -36.83 18.40 -3.86
CA ASP A 445 -37.02 17.01 -4.26
C ASP A 445 -36.13 16.71 -5.47
N HIS A 446 -35.17 15.81 -5.29
CA HIS A 446 -34.24 15.40 -6.33
C HIS A 446 -34.61 14.00 -6.82
N PHE A 447 -34.75 13.86 -8.14
CA PHE A 447 -35.01 12.61 -8.85
C PHE A 447 -33.83 12.29 -9.75
N GLY A 448 -33.33 11.07 -9.67
CA GLY A 448 -32.18 10.61 -10.44
C GLY A 448 -32.44 9.27 -11.10
N LEU A 449 -32.10 9.18 -12.38
CA LEU A 449 -31.98 7.93 -13.13
C LEU A 449 -30.52 7.78 -13.53
N GLN A 450 -29.89 6.66 -13.20
CA GLN A 450 -28.49 6.41 -13.57
C GLN A 450 -28.29 4.96 -13.99
N GLY A 451 -27.21 4.70 -14.72
CA GLY A 451 -26.84 3.34 -15.04
C GLY A 451 -25.48 3.22 -15.72
N SER A 452 -24.99 1.99 -15.77
CA SER A 452 -23.82 1.62 -16.55
C SER A 452 -24.00 0.28 -17.24
N ILE A 453 -23.40 0.16 -18.42
CA ILE A 453 -23.34 -1.06 -19.20
C ILE A 453 -21.89 -1.32 -19.64
N ARG A 454 -21.38 -2.49 -19.30
CA ARG A 454 -20.11 -3.01 -19.79
C ARG A 454 -20.36 -3.66 -21.15
N LEU A 455 -20.11 -2.92 -22.23
CA LEU A 455 -20.33 -3.39 -23.60
C LEU A 455 -19.40 -4.57 -23.94
N ASN A 456 -18.16 -4.49 -23.49
CA ASN A 456 -17.16 -5.56 -23.53
C ASN A 456 -16.09 -5.30 -22.43
N PRO A 457 -15.10 -6.18 -22.21
CA PRO A 457 -14.07 -5.96 -21.17
C PRO A 457 -13.28 -4.65 -21.29
N SER A 458 -13.23 -4.05 -22.48
CA SER A 458 -12.45 -2.84 -22.78
C SER A 458 -13.29 -1.57 -22.94
N ILE A 459 -14.63 -1.65 -22.87
CA ILE A 459 -15.52 -0.50 -23.05
C ILE A 459 -16.68 -0.56 -22.05
N THR A 460 -16.79 0.49 -21.24
CA THR A 460 -17.95 0.73 -20.36
C THR A 460 -18.61 2.06 -20.72
N LEU A 461 -19.93 2.03 -20.88
CA LEU A 461 -20.77 3.21 -21.03
C LEU A 461 -21.52 3.42 -19.70
N ALA A 462 -21.52 4.63 -19.17
CA ALA A 462 -22.32 4.99 -18.01
C ALA A 462 -22.99 6.35 -18.23
N GLY A 463 -24.11 6.59 -17.57
CA GLY A 463 -24.84 7.85 -17.70
C GLY A 463 -25.80 8.11 -16.57
N TRP A 464 -26.27 9.35 -16.50
CA TRP A 464 -27.24 9.81 -15.52
C TRP A 464 -28.10 10.95 -16.07
N GLY A 465 -29.31 11.05 -15.55
CA GLY A 465 -30.18 12.22 -15.64
C GLY A 465 -30.68 12.59 -14.26
N GLY A 466 -30.86 13.88 -14.00
CA GLY A 466 -31.35 14.40 -12.72
C GLY A 466 -32.31 15.56 -12.92
N LEU A 467 -33.42 15.52 -12.18
CA LEU A 467 -34.38 16.62 -12.05
C LEU A 467 -34.45 17.00 -10.58
N THR A 468 -34.38 18.29 -10.27
CA THR A 468 -34.53 18.84 -8.92
C THR A 468 -35.65 19.85 -8.94
N LYS A 469 -36.63 19.68 -8.05
CA LYS A 469 -37.71 20.63 -7.82
C LYS A 469 -37.43 21.35 -6.52
N ALA A 470 -37.13 22.64 -6.57
CA ALA A 470 -36.77 23.45 -5.41
C ALA A 470 -37.95 24.35 -5.00
N ASN A 471 -38.20 24.46 -3.70
CA ASN A 471 -39.23 25.32 -3.12
C ASN A 471 -38.56 26.30 -2.16
N ARG A 472 -38.98 27.56 -2.25
CA ARG A 472 -38.52 28.61 -1.34
C ARG A 472 -39.25 28.51 0.00
N GLU A 473 -38.49 28.46 1.10
CA GLU A 473 -39.02 28.19 2.44
C GLU A 473 -39.15 29.44 3.32
N ALA A 474 -38.90 30.63 2.77
CA ALA A 474 -39.06 31.88 3.49
C ALA A 474 -39.35 33.08 2.58
N GLY A 475 -40.28 33.93 3.01
CA GLY A 475 -40.74 35.10 2.25
C GLY A 475 -41.90 34.74 1.32
N THR A 476 -41.90 35.29 0.11
CA THR A 476 -42.88 34.96 -0.93
C THR A 476 -42.59 33.57 -1.49
N ASP A 477 -43.62 32.74 -1.58
CA ASP A 477 -43.54 31.41 -2.18
C ASP A 477 -43.05 31.50 -3.64
N ALA A 478 -42.15 30.58 -4.00
CA ALA A 478 -41.58 30.47 -5.33
C ALA A 478 -41.03 29.05 -5.54
N GLU A 479 -41.17 28.54 -6.75
CA GLU A 479 -40.67 27.24 -7.19
C GLU A 479 -39.61 27.41 -8.29
N ALA A 480 -38.75 26.41 -8.44
CA ALA A 480 -37.76 26.35 -9.52
C ALA A 480 -37.42 24.90 -9.89
N ASP A 481 -37.34 24.62 -11.19
CA ASP A 481 -36.94 23.33 -11.72
C ASP A 481 -35.49 23.38 -12.22
N VAL A 482 -34.67 22.41 -11.80
CA VAL A 482 -33.26 22.29 -12.18
C VAL A 482 -32.99 20.94 -12.84
N LEU A 483 -32.49 20.96 -14.07
CA LEU A 483 -32.22 19.78 -14.89
C LEU A 483 -30.71 19.56 -15.08
N ASN A 484 -30.26 18.30 -15.04
CA ASN A 484 -28.90 17.92 -15.45
C ASN A 484 -28.88 16.53 -16.10
N TRP A 485 -27.85 16.26 -16.88
CA TRP A 485 -27.58 14.91 -17.40
C TRP A 485 -26.12 14.77 -17.80
N GLY A 486 -25.62 13.54 -17.83
CA GLY A 486 -24.27 13.25 -18.29
C GLY A 486 -24.12 11.82 -18.80
N VAL A 487 -23.17 11.64 -19.70
CA VAL A 487 -22.77 10.35 -20.28
C VAL A 487 -21.26 10.25 -20.22
N SER A 488 -20.76 9.06 -19.96
CA SER A 488 -19.34 8.77 -19.87
C SER A 488 -19.00 7.48 -20.61
N LEU A 489 -17.92 7.53 -21.39
CA LEU A 489 -17.32 6.41 -22.07
C LEU A 489 -15.96 6.14 -21.45
N ALA A 490 -15.78 4.92 -20.96
CA ALA A 490 -14.55 4.48 -20.31
C ALA A 490 -13.90 3.35 -21.10
N PHE A 491 -12.59 3.47 -21.28
CA PHE A 491 -11.74 2.47 -21.94
C PHE A 491 -10.69 1.96 -20.94
N PRO A 492 -11.05 1.00 -20.06
CA PRO A 492 -10.09 0.37 -19.17
C PRO A 492 -9.03 -0.41 -19.96
N ASP A 493 -7.81 -0.42 -19.43
CA ASP A 493 -6.64 -1.11 -19.98
C ASP A 493 -6.25 -0.66 -21.40
N LEU A 494 -6.65 0.55 -21.83
CA LEU A 494 -6.30 1.08 -23.15
C LEU A 494 -4.79 1.31 -23.28
N GLY A 495 -4.15 0.53 -24.14
CA GLY A 495 -2.71 0.57 -24.44
C GLY A 495 -1.84 -0.20 -23.44
N LYS A 496 -2.18 -0.20 -22.14
CA LYS A 496 -1.47 -0.95 -21.09
C LYS A 496 -2.44 -1.32 -19.97
N LYS A 497 -2.25 -2.50 -19.39
CA LYS A 497 -2.99 -2.95 -18.19
C LYS A 497 -2.85 -1.94 -17.04
N GLY A 498 -3.96 -1.59 -16.42
CA GLY A 498 -4.11 -0.58 -15.36
C GLY A 498 -4.49 0.82 -15.88
N ASN A 499 -4.25 1.11 -17.17
CA ASN A 499 -4.57 2.42 -17.74
C ASN A 499 -6.09 2.61 -17.86
N LEU A 500 -6.52 3.86 -17.93
CA LEU A 500 -7.92 4.22 -18.13
C LEU A 500 -8.01 5.46 -18.99
N ALA A 501 -8.63 5.36 -20.16
CA ALA A 501 -9.04 6.53 -20.94
C ALA A 501 -10.52 6.83 -20.69
N GLY A 502 -10.89 8.10 -20.74
CA GLY A 502 -12.26 8.52 -20.51
C GLY A 502 -12.66 9.74 -21.32
N ILE A 503 -13.91 9.72 -21.79
CA ILE A 503 -14.60 10.88 -22.35
C ILE A 503 -15.91 11.04 -21.59
N ILE A 504 -16.19 12.23 -21.09
CA ILE A 504 -17.41 12.56 -20.38
C ILE A 504 -18.05 13.78 -21.07
N PHE A 505 -19.36 13.70 -21.34
CA PHE A 505 -20.13 14.78 -21.93
C PHE A 505 -21.48 14.93 -21.22
N GLY A 506 -21.92 16.16 -20.97
CA GLY A 506 -23.20 16.38 -20.31
C GLY A 506 -23.58 17.84 -20.17
N MET A 507 -24.76 18.07 -19.61
CA MET A 507 -25.24 19.38 -19.21
C MET A 507 -25.17 19.49 -17.68
N PRO A 508 -24.32 20.38 -17.14
CA PRO A 508 -24.35 20.74 -15.73
C PRO A 508 -25.76 21.20 -15.29
N PRO A 509 -26.06 21.23 -13.97
CA PRO A 509 -27.35 21.70 -13.47
C PRO A 509 -27.72 23.09 -14.00
N LYS A 510 -28.86 23.14 -14.69
CA LYS A 510 -29.49 24.30 -15.34
C LYS A 510 -30.84 24.60 -14.68
N VAL A 511 -31.16 25.85 -14.37
CA VAL A 511 -32.54 26.25 -14.04
C VAL A 511 -33.37 26.35 -15.31
N THR A 512 -34.37 25.49 -15.46
CA THR A 512 -35.24 25.47 -16.65
C THR A 512 -36.54 26.26 -16.50
N ASP A 513 -36.95 26.52 -15.26
CA ASP A 513 -38.16 27.25 -14.90
C ASP A 513 -37.97 27.85 -13.49
N ASN A 514 -38.39 29.10 -13.26
CA ASN A 514 -38.31 29.76 -11.96
C ASN A 514 -39.35 30.87 -11.82
N ASP A 515 -40.17 30.83 -10.76
CA ASP A 515 -41.19 31.86 -10.50
C ASP A 515 -40.61 33.27 -10.29
N ILE A 516 -39.33 33.37 -9.92
CA ILE A 516 -38.64 34.65 -9.79
C ILE A 516 -38.09 35.08 -11.16
N ALA A 517 -38.73 36.10 -11.73
CA ALA A 517 -38.33 36.70 -13.01
C ALA A 517 -36.83 36.99 -13.09
N GLY A 518 -36.21 36.55 -14.19
CA GLY A 518 -34.77 36.74 -14.46
C GLY A 518 -33.85 35.77 -13.69
N ARG A 519 -34.39 34.68 -13.13
CA ARG A 519 -33.61 33.60 -12.49
C ARG A 519 -33.73 32.26 -13.20
N GLU A 520 -34.10 32.30 -14.47
CA GLU A 520 -34.01 31.17 -15.39
C GLU A 520 -32.67 31.23 -16.12
N ASP A 521 -32.15 30.06 -16.47
CA ASP A 521 -31.01 29.95 -17.36
C ASP A 521 -31.55 29.87 -18.80
N ASP A 522 -31.41 30.91 -19.59
CA ASP A 522 -32.02 30.96 -20.94
C ASP A 522 -31.32 30.01 -21.93
N ASP A 523 -30.00 29.84 -21.84
CA ASP A 523 -29.20 29.01 -22.75
C ASP A 523 -28.78 27.67 -22.13
N SER A 524 -27.86 26.96 -22.79
CA SER A 524 -27.34 25.69 -22.29
C SER A 524 -25.81 25.68 -22.30
N SER A 525 -25.22 25.39 -21.14
CA SER A 525 -23.83 24.99 -21.02
C SER A 525 -23.65 23.51 -21.32
N PHE A 526 -22.52 23.17 -21.93
CA PHE A 526 -22.11 21.80 -22.09
C PHE A 526 -20.74 21.57 -21.47
N HIS A 527 -20.61 20.48 -20.73
CA HIS A 527 -19.37 19.98 -20.16
C HIS A 527 -18.81 18.91 -21.07
N LEU A 528 -17.58 19.09 -21.55
CA LEU A 528 -16.80 18.06 -22.21
C LEU A 528 -15.52 17.83 -21.41
N GLU A 529 -15.21 16.57 -21.13
CA GLU A 529 -13.99 16.17 -20.45
C GLU A 529 -13.33 15.00 -21.17
N GLY A 530 -12.01 15.08 -21.30
CA GLY A 530 -11.16 14.01 -21.79
C GLY A 530 -10.01 13.76 -20.82
N LEU A 531 -9.73 12.50 -20.50
CA LEU A 531 -8.65 12.12 -19.60
C LEU A 531 -7.96 10.81 -20.03
N TYR A 532 -6.69 10.68 -19.67
CA TYR A 532 -5.94 9.43 -19.82
C TYR A 532 -5.09 9.14 -18.59
N ARG A 533 -5.52 8.20 -17.74
CA ARG A 533 -4.73 7.73 -16.60
C ARG A 533 -3.73 6.68 -17.07
N TYR A 534 -2.46 7.07 -17.10
CA TYR A 534 -1.34 6.17 -17.33
C TYR A 534 -0.87 5.56 -16.00
N GLN A 535 -0.99 4.24 -15.86
CA GLN A 535 -0.55 3.51 -14.68
C GLN A 535 0.95 3.21 -14.81
N LEU A 536 1.80 3.95 -14.09
CA LEU A 536 3.24 3.76 -14.15
C LEU A 536 3.63 2.41 -13.53
N ASN A 537 3.15 2.15 -12.32
CA ASN A 537 3.29 0.90 -11.57
C ASN A 537 2.07 0.70 -10.65
N ASN A 538 2.07 -0.27 -9.73
CA ASN A 538 0.91 -0.54 -8.86
C ASN A 538 0.55 0.60 -7.88
N ASN A 539 1.46 1.55 -7.66
CA ASN A 539 1.34 2.58 -6.63
C ASN A 539 1.29 3.99 -7.21
N ILE A 540 1.66 4.19 -8.48
CA ILE A 540 1.81 5.52 -9.09
C ILE A 540 1.08 5.55 -10.42
N SER A 541 0.26 6.59 -10.60
CA SER A 541 -0.44 6.89 -11.85
C SER A 541 -0.31 8.37 -12.20
N ILE A 542 -0.31 8.68 -13.50
CA ILE A 542 -0.28 10.05 -14.02
C ILE A 542 -1.48 10.24 -14.94
N THR A 543 -2.29 11.26 -14.70
CA THR A 543 -3.54 11.52 -15.41
C THR A 543 -3.52 12.93 -15.99
N PRO A 544 -3.02 13.14 -17.22
CA PRO A 544 -3.40 14.29 -18.01
C PRO A 544 -4.90 14.29 -18.31
N GLY A 545 -5.50 15.47 -18.34
CA GLY A 545 -6.85 15.66 -18.85
C GLY A 545 -7.20 17.12 -19.07
N ILE A 546 -8.31 17.32 -19.77
CA ILE A 546 -8.86 18.62 -20.12
C ILE A 546 -10.36 18.63 -19.86
N ILE A 547 -10.85 19.77 -19.37
CA ILE A 547 -12.27 20.10 -19.24
C ILE A 547 -12.53 21.29 -20.15
N VAL A 548 -13.63 21.25 -20.88
CA VAL A 548 -14.14 22.35 -21.70
C VAL A 548 -15.58 22.61 -21.28
N ILE A 549 -15.85 23.85 -20.85
CA ILE A 549 -17.19 24.32 -20.50
C ILE A 549 -17.62 25.32 -21.56
N PHE A 550 -18.54 24.88 -22.42
CA PHE A 550 -19.17 25.74 -23.41
C PHE A 550 -20.26 26.57 -22.74
N ASN A 551 -20.34 27.87 -23.08
CA ASN A 551 -21.38 28.79 -22.62
C ASN A 551 -21.59 28.71 -21.10
N PRO A 552 -20.54 28.86 -20.27
CA PRO A 552 -20.63 28.64 -18.82
C PRO A 552 -21.74 29.50 -18.19
N GLU A 553 -22.30 29.05 -17.07
CA GLU A 553 -23.46 29.70 -16.42
C GLU A 553 -24.72 29.73 -17.31
N HIS A 554 -24.84 28.77 -18.23
CA HIS A 554 -25.94 28.61 -19.17
C HIS A 554 -26.29 29.91 -19.93
N ASN A 555 -25.24 30.61 -20.39
CA ASN A 555 -25.34 31.88 -21.08
C ASN A 555 -24.43 31.85 -22.33
N ASN A 556 -25.03 31.98 -23.52
CA ASN A 556 -24.31 31.88 -24.80
C ASN A 556 -23.42 33.10 -25.10
N ASN A 557 -23.53 34.18 -24.31
CA ASN A 557 -22.65 35.34 -24.39
C ASN A 557 -21.34 35.13 -23.62
N ASN A 558 -21.26 34.11 -22.76
CA ASN A 558 -20.04 33.81 -22.03
C ASN A 558 -19.08 32.99 -22.89
N ASP A 559 -17.81 33.37 -22.87
CA ASP A 559 -16.76 32.66 -23.58
C ASP A 559 -16.54 31.25 -23.02
N THR A 560 -16.07 30.35 -23.91
CA THR A 560 -15.75 28.98 -23.52
C THR A 560 -14.55 28.96 -22.57
N VAL A 561 -14.70 28.25 -21.46
CA VAL A 561 -13.64 28.06 -20.46
C VAL A 561 -13.00 26.70 -20.62
N TYR A 562 -11.68 26.65 -20.57
CA TYR A 562 -10.89 25.43 -20.60
C TYR A 562 -10.15 25.26 -19.28
N VAL A 563 -10.07 24.03 -18.77
CA VAL A 563 -9.22 23.68 -17.62
C VAL A 563 -8.36 22.49 -17.99
N GLY A 564 -7.04 22.69 -17.98
CA GLY A 564 -6.05 21.63 -18.18
C GLY A 564 -5.49 21.17 -16.84
N THR A 565 -5.25 19.87 -16.69
CA THR A 565 -4.59 19.33 -15.50
C THR A 565 -3.73 18.11 -15.80
N ILE A 566 -2.62 17.97 -15.07
CA ILE A 566 -1.86 16.74 -14.94
C ILE A 566 -1.87 16.35 -13.48
N ARG A 567 -2.61 15.29 -13.15
CA ARG A 567 -2.74 14.74 -11.80
C ARG A 567 -1.88 13.49 -11.63
N THR A 568 -0.87 13.55 -10.77
CA THR A 568 -0.10 12.38 -10.34
C THR A 568 -0.64 11.88 -9.02
N THR A 569 -1.02 10.61 -8.95
CA THR A 569 -1.57 9.98 -7.74
C THR A 569 -0.67 8.84 -7.27
N PHE A 570 -0.26 8.91 -6.01
CA PHE A 570 0.47 7.89 -5.26
C PHE A 570 -0.50 7.19 -4.31
N THR A 571 -0.46 5.85 -4.25
CA THR A 571 -1.25 5.03 -3.33
C THR A 571 -0.36 4.01 -2.64
N PHE A 572 -0.41 3.91 -1.31
CA PHE A 572 0.46 3.03 -0.52
C PHE A 572 -0.21 2.46 0.72
#